data_AF-V4PCQ5-F1
#
_entry.id   AF-V4PCQ5-F1
#
_cell.length_a   1.000
_cell.length_b   1.000
_cell.length_c   1.000
_cell.angle_alpha   90.00
_cell.angle_beta   90.00
_cell.angle_gamma   90.00
#
_symmetry.space_group_name_H-M   'P 1'
#
loop_
_entity.id
_entity.type
_entity.pdbx_description
1 polymer ?
#
loop_
_entity_poly.entity_id
_entity_poly.type
_entity_poly.pdbx_seq_one_letter_code
_entity_poly.pdbx_strand_id
1 'polypeptide(L)'
;MSRNRGSGGGAVIAVILLILLAGVLYQCNGAKYGLPVIPMGSASSSSAASPVAGEPAASETASVAASAESSAPGGFTYLPATDLAPWSWTSSTVPLPWAAASNTDPGYRANVNVDNWSPAMCFPLEGKAYANSQVYRPGGEGWATPEALASKAQYDAWYNKAYSNPKQSGWLTAYNNLRGTSCDPSNYQYPWRDNFCEKRSGDNSLCHSAKGHQGQDIRPETCQKSLHWAVAAEDSVIKDVGSYTLTLRAVNPPYRIYRYLHMDPDFIAHWQPLEGTTTVVKAGRRLGRVGDFGPGGTSYTTVHLHFEIRLSVAEQVNGTLRPLNTFVPPYNALVASYERKLAGNGCESAAW
;
A
#
# COMPACT_ATOMS: atom_id res chain seq x y z
N MET A 1 9.84 -45.61 -51.84
CA MET A 1 10.77 -44.77 -51.06
C MET A 1 10.04 -43.47 -50.70
N SER A 2 10.05 -42.90 -49.50
CA SER A 2 10.47 -43.37 -48.17
C SER A 2 9.52 -42.78 -47.13
N ARG A 3 9.18 -43.50 -46.05
CA ARG A 3 8.39 -42.96 -44.94
C ARG A 3 9.31 -42.32 -43.91
N ASN A 4 9.24 -41.01 -43.71
CA ASN A 4 9.99 -40.36 -42.64
C ASN A 4 9.22 -40.48 -41.31
N ARG A 5 9.81 -41.10 -40.29
CA ARG A 5 9.19 -41.35 -38.98
C ARG A 5 9.92 -40.57 -37.87
N GLY A 6 9.15 -39.77 -37.13
CA GLY A 6 9.25 -39.57 -35.68
C GLY A 6 10.59 -39.15 -35.04
N SER A 7 10.64 -37.91 -34.54
CA SER A 7 11.58 -37.48 -33.50
C SER A 7 10.96 -36.35 -32.68
N GLY A 8 10.17 -36.70 -31.65
CA GLY A 8 9.49 -35.71 -30.80
C GLY A 8 9.02 -36.24 -29.44
N GLY A 9 8.44 -37.44 -29.39
CA GLY A 9 7.94 -38.02 -28.14
C GLY A 9 9.02 -38.41 -27.11
N GLY A 10 10.22 -38.80 -27.57
CA GLY A 10 11.28 -39.31 -26.69
C GLY A 10 11.80 -38.28 -25.67
N ALA A 11 11.96 -37.02 -26.08
CA ALA A 11 12.47 -35.96 -25.21
C ALA A 11 11.48 -35.62 -24.09
N VAL A 12 10.18 -35.56 -24.39
CA VAL A 12 9.13 -35.28 -23.40
C VAL A 12 9.04 -36.39 -22.35
N ILE A 13 9.11 -37.65 -22.78
CA ILE A 13 9.09 -38.82 -21.88
C ILE A 13 10.35 -38.81 -20.97
N ALA A 14 11.52 -38.47 -21.50
CA ALA A 14 12.75 -38.39 -20.71
C ALA A 14 12.68 -37.31 -19.62
N VAL A 15 12.11 -36.14 -19.91
CA VAL A 15 11.92 -35.06 -18.91
C VAL A 15 10.93 -35.47 -17.82
N ILE A 16 9.81 -36.11 -18.19
CA ILE A 16 8.83 -36.61 -17.21
C ILE A 16 9.46 -37.66 -16.29
N LEU A 17 10.25 -38.60 -16.84
CA LEU A 17 10.96 -39.61 -16.06
C LEU A 17 12.01 -38.99 -15.11
N LEU A 18 12.72 -37.95 -15.55
CA LEU A 18 13.66 -37.20 -14.69
C LEU A 18 12.95 -36.50 -13.52
N ILE A 19 11.80 -35.87 -13.77
CA ILE A 19 11.01 -35.21 -12.72
C ILE A 19 10.48 -36.24 -11.71
N LEU A 20 10.01 -37.41 -12.17
CA LEU A 20 9.56 -38.50 -11.31
C LEU A 20 10.71 -39.10 -10.48
N LEU A 21 11.88 -39.32 -11.07
CA LEU A 21 13.08 -39.77 -10.35
C LEU A 21 13.55 -38.76 -9.30
N ALA A 22 13.54 -37.47 -9.62
CA ALA A 22 13.85 -36.41 -8.65
C ALA A 22 12.83 -36.37 -7.49
N GLY A 23 11.54 -36.54 -7.79
CA GLY A 23 10.48 -36.63 -6.78
C GLY A 23 10.65 -37.83 -5.83
N VAL A 24 10.99 -39.02 -6.38
CA VAL A 24 11.26 -40.22 -5.57
C VAL A 24 12.52 -40.04 -4.71
N LEU A 25 13.61 -39.49 -5.26
CA LEU A 25 14.83 -39.19 -4.49
C LEU A 25 14.59 -38.18 -3.36
N TYR A 26 13.74 -37.18 -3.59
CA TYR A 26 13.34 -36.22 -2.56
C TYR A 26 12.56 -36.91 -1.42
N GLN A 27 11.60 -37.78 -1.76
CA GLN A 27 10.85 -38.55 -0.75
C GLN A 27 11.73 -39.54 0.02
N CYS A 28 12.67 -40.22 -0.64
CA CYS A 28 13.62 -41.12 0.04
C CYS A 28 14.59 -40.39 0.98
N ASN A 29 14.97 -39.14 0.68
CA ASN A 29 15.84 -38.34 1.56
C ASN A 29 15.08 -37.60 2.67
N GLY A 30 13.78 -37.34 2.51
CA GLY A 30 12.94 -36.70 3.54
C GLY A 30 12.92 -37.45 4.88
N ALA A 31 13.08 -38.78 4.86
CA ALA A 31 13.15 -39.63 6.05
C ALA A 31 14.39 -39.40 6.93
N LYS A 32 15.42 -38.68 6.47
CA LYS A 32 16.63 -38.34 7.26
C LYS A 32 16.60 -36.98 7.94
N TYR A 33 15.65 -36.10 7.60
CA TYR A 33 15.63 -34.70 8.07
C TYR A 33 14.32 -34.26 8.75
N GLY A 34 13.44 -35.20 9.11
CA GLY A 34 12.39 -34.96 10.12
C GLY A 34 11.28 -33.97 9.74
N LEU A 35 10.97 -33.81 8.45
CA LEU A 35 9.85 -32.98 7.99
C LEU A 35 8.54 -33.79 7.93
N PRO A 36 7.38 -33.20 8.30
CA PRO A 36 6.11 -33.91 8.39
C PRO A 36 5.54 -34.26 7.00
N VAL A 37 5.11 -35.52 6.85
CA VAL A 37 4.43 -36.03 5.64
C VAL A 37 2.96 -35.60 5.67
N ILE A 38 2.50 -34.93 4.61
CA ILE A 38 1.08 -34.58 4.42
C ILE A 38 0.39 -35.75 3.67
N PRO A 39 -0.63 -36.41 4.24
CA PRO A 39 -1.36 -37.45 3.53
C PRO A 39 -2.34 -36.85 2.52
N MET A 40 -2.19 -37.21 1.24
CA MET A 40 -3.21 -36.90 0.23
C MET A 40 -4.41 -37.83 0.38
N GLY A 41 -5.59 -37.26 0.65
CA GLY A 41 -6.85 -37.99 0.70
C GLY A 41 -7.32 -38.48 -0.66
N SER A 42 -7.98 -39.64 -0.67
CA SER A 42 -8.54 -40.29 -1.86
C SER A 42 -9.69 -39.48 -2.50
N ALA A 43 -9.58 -39.18 -3.79
CA ALA A 43 -10.70 -38.67 -4.57
C ALA A 43 -11.52 -39.82 -5.17
N SER A 44 -12.79 -39.94 -4.79
CA SER A 44 -13.74 -40.89 -5.39
C SER A 44 -14.45 -40.25 -6.58
N SER A 45 -14.58 -41.01 -7.67
CA SER A 45 -15.17 -40.60 -8.95
C SER A 45 -16.70 -40.75 -8.99
N SER A 46 -17.38 -39.83 -9.67
CA SER A 46 -18.68 -40.12 -10.30
C SER A 46 -18.84 -39.38 -11.64
N SER A 47 -19.21 -40.15 -12.66
CA SER A 47 -19.74 -39.71 -13.96
C SER A 47 -21.25 -39.35 -13.81
N ALA A 48 -21.98 -38.77 -14.78
CA ALA A 48 -21.77 -38.58 -16.22
C ALA A 48 -22.66 -37.42 -16.77
N ALA A 49 -22.64 -37.25 -18.11
CA ALA A 49 -23.65 -36.64 -19.00
C ALA A 49 -23.42 -35.23 -19.58
N SER A 50 -23.11 -35.23 -20.89
CA SER A 50 -23.37 -34.21 -21.93
C SER A 50 -24.36 -34.86 -22.96
N PRO A 51 -24.98 -34.19 -23.97
CA PRO A 51 -24.50 -33.11 -24.88
C PRO A 51 -25.51 -31.91 -24.96
N VAL A 52 -25.58 -30.97 -25.93
CA VAL A 52 -25.14 -30.87 -27.35
C VAL A 52 -24.71 -29.44 -27.76
N ALA A 53 -23.52 -29.36 -28.38
CA ALA A 53 -23.01 -28.53 -29.49
C ALA A 53 -23.54 -27.10 -29.83
N GLY A 54 -22.59 -26.26 -30.28
CA GLY A 54 -22.84 -24.95 -30.90
C GLY A 54 -21.54 -24.16 -31.16
N GLU A 55 -20.75 -24.58 -32.15
CA GLU A 55 -19.56 -23.87 -32.70
C GLU A 55 -19.78 -23.64 -34.22
N PRO A 56 -19.04 -22.74 -34.93
CA PRO A 56 -17.65 -22.34 -34.65
C PRO A 56 -17.37 -20.82 -34.57
N ALA A 57 -16.26 -20.49 -33.92
CA ALA A 57 -15.65 -19.17 -33.99
C ALA A 57 -14.71 -19.04 -35.21
N ALA A 58 -14.68 -17.86 -35.84
CA ALA A 58 -13.68 -17.51 -36.84
C ALA A 58 -12.52 -16.71 -36.21
N SER A 59 -11.33 -16.97 -36.74
CA SER A 59 -10.10 -16.20 -36.51
C SER A 59 -10.28 -14.70 -36.81
N GLU A 60 -9.71 -13.80 -36.01
CA GLU A 60 -8.50 -13.04 -36.44
C GLU A 60 -7.88 -12.10 -35.38
N THR A 61 -6.54 -12.02 -35.48
CA THR A 61 -5.61 -10.93 -35.13
C THR A 61 -5.82 -10.04 -33.90
N ALA A 62 -4.79 -10.03 -33.05
CA ALA A 62 -4.51 -8.89 -32.19
C ALA A 62 -4.05 -7.66 -33.01
N SER A 63 -4.53 -6.48 -32.66
CA SER A 63 -3.92 -5.21 -33.07
C SER A 63 -3.95 -4.18 -31.94
N VAL A 64 -2.84 -3.46 -31.80
CA VAL A 64 -2.67 -2.35 -30.87
C VAL A 64 -3.28 -1.08 -31.46
N ALA A 65 -4.14 -0.42 -30.71
CA ALA A 65 -4.47 1.00 -30.94
C ALA A 65 -4.81 1.68 -29.60
N ALA A 66 -4.10 2.75 -29.28
CA ALA A 66 -4.54 3.69 -28.26
C ALA A 66 -5.61 4.60 -28.87
N SER A 67 -6.72 4.82 -28.16
CA SER A 67 -7.62 5.95 -28.37
C SER A 67 -8.20 6.40 -27.04
N ALA A 68 -8.29 7.71 -26.86
CA ALA A 68 -8.92 8.33 -25.70
C ALA A 68 -10.41 8.57 -25.99
N GLU A 69 -11.24 8.40 -24.96
CA GLU A 69 -12.46 9.17 -24.67
C GLU A 69 -12.92 8.72 -23.27
N SER A 70 -13.08 9.57 -22.25
CA SER A 70 -13.85 10.82 -22.17
C SER A 70 -15.35 10.61 -22.36
N SER A 71 -15.99 9.93 -21.41
CA SER A 71 -17.42 10.06 -21.12
C SER A 71 -17.71 9.63 -19.68
N ALA A 72 -18.06 10.59 -18.82
CA ALA A 72 -18.52 10.30 -17.46
C ALA A 72 -20.06 10.25 -17.42
N PRO A 73 -20.63 9.39 -16.56
CA PRO A 73 -21.68 9.87 -15.67
C PRO A 73 -21.38 9.46 -14.22
N GLY A 74 -21.09 10.47 -13.40
CA GLY A 74 -20.58 10.30 -12.02
C GLY A 74 -19.88 11.57 -11.58
N GLY A 75 -20.55 12.72 -11.75
CA GLY A 75 -19.95 14.03 -11.62
C GLY A 75 -19.55 14.35 -10.18
N PHE A 76 -18.26 14.30 -9.89
CA PHE A 76 -17.69 15.15 -8.83
C PHE A 76 -17.88 16.61 -9.25
N THR A 77 -18.79 17.31 -8.57
CA THR A 77 -18.83 18.78 -8.63
C THR A 77 -17.58 19.31 -7.95
N TYR A 78 -16.61 19.74 -8.76
CA TYR A 78 -15.51 20.56 -8.26
C TYR A 78 -16.09 21.83 -7.62
N LEU A 79 -15.77 22.06 -6.34
CA LEU A 79 -15.93 23.40 -5.78
C LEU A 79 -15.02 24.36 -6.58
N PRO A 80 -15.55 25.46 -7.12
CA PRO A 80 -14.71 26.45 -7.79
C PRO A 80 -13.73 27.04 -6.77
N ALA A 81 -12.53 27.42 -7.22
CA ALA A 81 -11.47 27.93 -6.35
C ALA A 81 -11.82 29.22 -5.57
N THR A 82 -12.98 29.82 -5.87
CA THR A 82 -13.57 30.97 -5.17
C THR A 82 -14.23 30.62 -3.84
N ASP A 83 -14.63 29.36 -3.61
CA ASP A 83 -15.30 28.93 -2.37
C ASP A 83 -14.33 28.51 -1.25
N LEU A 84 -13.01 28.60 -1.50
CA LEU A 84 -11.97 28.43 -0.47
C LEU A 84 -11.82 29.70 0.38
N ALA A 85 -12.92 30.15 0.99
CA ALA A 85 -12.88 31.15 2.04
C ALA A 85 -12.07 30.60 3.25
N PRO A 86 -11.17 31.41 3.84
CA PRO A 86 -10.27 30.91 4.88
C PRO A 86 -11.06 30.57 6.15
N TRP A 87 -11.08 29.29 6.53
CA TRP A 87 -11.60 28.85 7.82
C TRP A 87 -10.83 29.56 8.95
N SER A 88 -11.58 30.21 9.84
CA SER A 88 -11.01 31.02 10.91
C SER A 88 -10.47 30.13 12.04
N TRP A 89 -9.15 30.13 12.20
CA TRP A 89 -8.45 29.40 13.25
C TRP A 89 -8.69 30.04 14.63
N THR A 90 -9.52 29.42 15.46
CA THR A 90 -9.54 29.64 16.91
C THR A 90 -8.86 28.46 17.59
N SER A 91 -7.79 28.72 18.36
CA SER A 91 -6.83 27.72 18.86
C SER A 91 -7.33 26.91 20.06
N SER A 92 -8.58 26.45 20.04
CA SER A 92 -9.19 25.69 21.15
C SER A 92 -10.12 24.57 20.70
N THR A 93 -10.46 24.51 19.42
CA THR A 93 -11.18 23.38 18.84
C THR A 93 -10.66 23.17 17.43
N VAL A 94 -9.78 22.17 17.24
CA VAL A 94 -9.65 21.56 15.90
C VAL A 94 -11.04 20.97 15.61
N PRO A 95 -11.78 21.43 14.59
CA PRO A 95 -13.04 20.80 14.25
C PRO A 95 -12.65 19.45 13.64
N LEU A 96 -12.65 18.39 14.44
CA LEU A 96 -12.26 17.05 14.03
C LEU A 96 -13.34 16.52 13.07
N PRO A 97 -13.08 16.38 11.76
CA PRO A 97 -14.11 15.93 10.82
C PRO A 97 -14.15 14.39 10.78
N TRP A 98 -14.02 13.74 11.95
CA TRP A 98 -14.39 12.33 12.08
C TRP A 98 -15.91 12.22 12.18
N ALA A 99 -16.59 12.41 11.05
CA ALA A 99 -17.60 11.41 10.76
C ALA A 99 -16.80 10.14 10.46
N ALA A 100 -16.63 9.28 11.45
CA ALA A 100 -16.34 7.88 11.19
C ALA A 100 -17.55 7.34 10.43
N ALA A 101 -17.55 7.50 9.10
CA ALA A 101 -18.49 6.89 8.17
C ALA A 101 -18.17 5.39 8.01
N SER A 102 -18.12 4.72 9.17
CA SER A 102 -18.92 3.54 9.48
C SER A 102 -19.43 2.80 8.24
N ASN A 103 -18.52 2.08 7.56
CA ASN A 103 -18.83 1.09 6.54
C ASN A 103 -19.59 1.65 5.31
N THR A 104 -19.64 2.97 5.12
CA THR A 104 -20.44 3.65 4.07
C THR A 104 -19.64 4.51 3.10
N ASP A 105 -18.30 4.56 3.22
CA ASP A 105 -17.47 4.91 2.07
C ASP A 105 -17.74 3.87 0.95
N PRO A 106 -18.20 4.28 -0.24
CA PRO A 106 -18.67 3.37 -1.28
C PRO A 106 -17.59 2.42 -1.83
N GLY A 107 -16.33 2.59 -1.43
CA GLY A 107 -15.25 1.65 -1.74
C GLY A 107 -15.33 0.30 -1.00
N TYR A 108 -15.90 0.23 0.21
CA TYR A 108 -15.90 -1.00 1.02
C TYR A 108 -17.03 -1.99 0.65
N ARG A 109 -16.81 -3.29 0.91
CA ARG A 109 -17.89 -4.28 0.91
C ARG A 109 -18.80 -4.07 2.11
N ALA A 110 -20.10 -4.29 1.90
CA ALA A 110 -21.03 -4.49 3.00
C ALA A 110 -20.49 -5.57 3.96
N ASN A 111 -20.67 -5.34 5.26
CA ASN A 111 -20.19 -6.19 6.36
C ASN A 111 -18.66 -6.25 6.55
N VAL A 112 -17.86 -5.39 5.92
CA VAL A 112 -16.50 -5.12 6.45
C VAL A 112 -16.65 -4.31 7.73
N ASN A 113 -16.05 -4.78 8.83
CA ASN A 113 -15.85 -3.90 9.97
C ASN A 113 -14.59 -3.07 9.74
N VAL A 114 -14.71 -1.74 9.67
CA VAL A 114 -13.56 -0.83 9.69
C VAL A 114 -13.03 -0.65 11.11
N ASP A 115 -12.93 -1.75 11.88
CA ASP A 115 -12.40 -1.76 13.24
C ASP A 115 -11.05 -1.06 13.32
N ASN A 116 -10.69 -0.64 14.54
CA ASN A 116 -9.32 -0.25 14.81
C ASN A 116 -8.42 -1.50 14.83
N TRP A 117 -7.86 -1.87 13.68
CA TRP A 117 -7.08 -3.09 13.47
C TRP A 117 -5.76 -3.17 14.26
N SER A 118 -5.25 -2.03 14.76
CA SER A 118 -4.27 -2.01 15.84
C SER A 118 -4.48 -0.79 16.75
N PRO A 119 -5.25 -0.93 17.84
CA PRO A 119 -5.62 0.21 18.68
C PRO A 119 -4.43 0.76 19.47
N ALA A 120 -3.44 -0.08 19.76
CA ALA A 120 -2.27 0.26 20.58
C ALA A 120 -1.07 0.79 19.79
N MET A 121 -1.09 0.77 18.45
CA MET A 121 0.09 1.11 17.66
C MET A 121 0.55 2.58 17.84
N CYS A 122 1.84 2.79 17.70
CA CYS A 122 2.45 4.08 17.42
C CYS A 122 2.04 4.56 16.04
N PHE A 123 1.90 5.88 15.89
CA PHE A 123 1.72 6.47 14.57
C PHE A 123 3.01 6.28 13.73
N PRO A 124 2.96 5.75 12.50
CA PRO A 124 4.15 5.24 11.80
C PRO A 124 5.07 6.31 11.20
N LEU A 125 4.89 7.59 11.53
CA LEU A 125 5.79 8.69 11.15
C LEU A 125 6.18 9.52 12.38
N GLU A 126 7.43 9.98 12.42
CA GLU A 126 7.96 10.84 13.49
C GLU A 126 7.41 12.28 13.46
N GLY A 127 7.17 12.85 12.27
CA GLY A 127 6.70 14.23 12.09
C GLY A 127 5.18 14.43 12.06
N LYS A 128 4.72 15.59 11.60
CA LYS A 128 3.31 15.78 11.18
C LYS A 128 2.99 14.90 9.97
N ALA A 129 1.71 14.65 9.74
CA ALA A 129 1.28 13.80 8.65
C ALA A 129 -0.11 14.13 8.09
N TYR A 130 -0.32 13.63 6.87
CA TYR A 130 -1.53 13.79 6.07
C TYR A 130 -1.89 12.43 5.46
N ALA A 131 -2.78 11.68 6.11
CA ALA A 131 -3.28 10.41 5.59
C ALA A 131 -4.34 10.70 4.53
N ASN A 132 -3.93 10.72 3.26
CA ASN A 132 -4.80 10.98 2.13
C ASN A 132 -4.17 10.42 0.84
N SER A 133 -5.01 10.17 -0.17
CA SER A 133 -4.51 10.12 -1.55
C SER A 133 -4.12 11.53 -2.01
N GLN A 134 -3.38 11.61 -3.11
CA GLN A 134 -3.13 12.88 -3.77
C GLN A 134 -4.42 13.44 -4.38
N VAL A 135 -4.59 14.76 -4.36
CA VAL A 135 -5.81 15.42 -4.86
C VAL A 135 -5.99 15.28 -6.38
N TYR A 136 -4.92 15.08 -7.14
CA TYR A 136 -4.94 15.21 -8.61
C TYR A 136 -4.89 13.89 -9.37
N ARG A 137 -4.08 12.92 -8.93
CA ARG A 137 -3.99 11.56 -9.50
C ARG A 137 -3.52 10.57 -8.43
N PRO A 138 -4.10 9.36 -8.35
CA PRO A 138 -3.61 8.33 -7.42
C PRO A 138 -2.12 8.03 -7.65
N GLY A 139 -1.27 8.42 -6.68
CA GLY A 139 0.19 8.21 -6.68
C GLY A 139 1.02 8.97 -7.72
N GLY A 140 0.52 10.04 -8.33
CA GLY A 140 1.08 10.61 -9.57
C GLY A 140 1.89 11.91 -9.48
N GLU A 141 2.66 12.20 -10.53
CA GLU A 141 3.03 13.58 -10.81
C GLU A 141 1.91 14.24 -11.63
N GLY A 142 1.44 15.41 -11.17
CA GLY A 142 0.59 16.30 -11.96
C GLY A 142 1.43 17.27 -12.80
N TRP A 143 0.75 18.10 -13.58
CA TRP A 143 1.35 19.05 -14.52
C TRP A 143 2.02 20.24 -13.84
N ALA A 144 3.22 20.05 -13.30
CA ALA A 144 4.16 21.14 -13.05
C ALA A 144 5.39 21.00 -13.96
N THR A 145 6.03 22.13 -14.25
CA THR A 145 7.30 22.11 -14.98
C THR A 145 8.44 21.74 -14.03
N PRO A 146 9.55 21.15 -14.52
CA PRO A 146 10.70 20.77 -13.67
C PRO A 146 11.28 21.91 -12.82
N GLU A 147 11.08 23.17 -13.22
CA GLU A 147 11.52 24.35 -12.47
C GLU A 147 10.78 24.57 -11.14
N ALA A 148 9.61 23.98 -10.93
CA ALA A 148 8.77 24.26 -9.76
C ALA A 148 9.38 23.82 -8.42
N LEU A 149 10.20 22.76 -8.43
CA LEU A 149 10.59 22.01 -7.22
C LEU A 149 12.05 21.54 -7.21
N ALA A 150 12.96 22.25 -7.88
CA ALA A 150 14.37 21.86 -7.98
C ALA A 150 15.15 21.85 -6.64
N SER A 151 14.60 22.38 -5.54
CA SER A 151 15.25 22.34 -4.22
C SER A 151 14.27 22.44 -3.04
N LYS A 152 14.68 21.88 -1.88
CA LYS A 152 14.03 22.08 -0.57
C LYS A 152 13.75 23.55 -0.28
N ALA A 153 14.72 24.44 -0.52
CA ALA A 153 14.60 25.86 -0.21
C ALA A 153 13.54 26.56 -1.08
N GLN A 154 13.42 26.21 -2.37
CA GLN A 154 12.37 26.75 -3.23
C GLN A 154 11.00 26.23 -2.81
N TYR A 155 10.86 24.93 -2.51
CA TYR A 155 9.61 24.40 -1.94
C TYR A 155 9.25 25.10 -0.63
N ASP A 156 10.17 25.16 0.34
CA ASP A 156 9.90 25.78 1.65
C ASP A 156 9.49 27.25 1.48
N ALA A 157 10.12 27.99 0.56
CA ALA A 157 9.73 29.36 0.24
C ALA A 157 8.31 29.44 -0.36
N TRP A 158 7.98 28.60 -1.36
CA TRP A 158 6.64 28.59 -1.97
C TRP A 158 5.56 28.10 -1.00
N TYR A 159 5.84 27.07 -0.18
CA TYR A 159 4.97 26.54 0.86
C TYR A 159 4.73 27.59 1.96
N ASN A 160 5.78 28.18 2.53
CA ASN A 160 5.63 29.25 3.53
C ASN A 160 4.86 30.45 2.96
N LYS A 161 5.02 30.76 1.67
CA LYS A 161 4.27 31.82 0.98
C LYS A 161 2.79 31.44 0.75
N ALA A 162 2.50 30.16 0.52
CA ALA A 162 1.14 29.64 0.37
C ALA A 162 0.36 29.62 1.70
N TYR A 163 1.06 29.45 2.84
CA TYR A 163 0.43 29.32 4.17
C TYR A 163 0.57 30.54 5.09
N SER A 164 1.50 31.46 4.86
CA SER A 164 1.72 32.61 5.77
C SER A 164 0.68 33.73 5.61
N ASN A 165 0.16 33.98 4.40
CA ASN A 165 -0.94 34.92 4.19
C ASN A 165 -1.68 34.69 2.85
N PRO A 166 -2.86 34.04 2.84
CA PRO A 166 -3.59 33.75 1.60
C PRO A 166 -4.15 34.98 0.87
N LYS A 167 -4.03 36.20 1.45
CA LYS A 167 -4.48 37.45 0.83
C LYS A 167 -3.38 38.23 0.09
N GLN A 168 -2.15 37.71 0.04
CA GLN A 168 -1.04 38.41 -0.65
C GLN A 168 -0.89 38.00 -2.12
N SER A 169 -0.52 38.95 -2.98
CA SER A 169 -0.35 38.75 -4.44
C SER A 169 0.56 37.57 -4.81
N GLY A 170 1.55 37.28 -3.97
CA GLY A 170 2.49 36.20 -4.18
C GLY A 170 1.97 34.79 -3.85
N TRP A 171 0.81 34.65 -3.20
CA TRP A 171 0.15 33.38 -2.88
C TRP A 171 -0.31 32.65 -4.15
N LEU A 172 -1.00 33.35 -5.05
CA LEU A 172 -1.58 32.76 -6.25
C LEU A 172 -0.49 32.18 -7.18
N THR A 173 0.65 32.87 -7.32
CA THR A 173 1.82 32.35 -8.06
C THR A 173 2.40 31.10 -7.39
N ALA A 174 2.47 31.06 -6.06
CA ALA A 174 2.97 29.90 -5.32
C ALA A 174 2.08 28.68 -5.52
N TYR A 175 0.77 28.88 -5.33
CA TYR A 175 -0.24 27.87 -5.51
C TYR A 175 -0.24 27.33 -6.95
N ASN A 176 -0.23 28.22 -7.96
CA ASN A 176 -0.22 27.82 -9.37
C ASN A 176 1.05 27.04 -9.76
N ASN A 177 2.23 27.41 -9.24
CA ASN A 177 3.49 26.71 -9.53
C ASN A 177 3.56 25.31 -8.89
N LEU A 178 2.97 25.14 -7.71
CA LEU A 178 2.88 23.84 -7.03
C LEU A 178 1.68 23.00 -7.49
N ARG A 179 0.78 23.56 -8.31
CA ARG A 179 -0.53 22.98 -8.57
C ARG A 179 -0.41 21.62 -9.25
N GLY A 180 -1.06 20.61 -8.68
CA GLY A 180 -1.02 19.24 -9.22
C GLY A 180 0.17 18.39 -8.76
N THR A 181 1.21 18.99 -8.18
CA THR A 181 2.41 18.23 -7.75
C THR A 181 2.13 17.34 -6.54
N SER A 182 3.11 16.50 -6.18
CA SER A 182 3.18 15.87 -4.86
C SER A 182 3.19 16.91 -3.73
N CYS A 183 3.83 18.06 -3.99
CA CYS A 183 4.01 19.20 -3.10
C CYS A 183 2.84 20.20 -3.05
N ASP A 184 1.75 19.97 -3.79
CA ASP A 184 0.60 20.89 -3.80
C ASP A 184 0.04 21.06 -2.37
N PRO A 185 -0.13 22.31 -1.87
CA PRO A 185 -0.72 22.59 -0.56
C PRO A 185 -2.02 21.82 -0.26
N SER A 186 -2.86 21.53 -1.25
CA SER A 186 -4.09 20.75 -1.08
C SER A 186 -3.86 19.30 -0.61
N ASN A 187 -2.68 18.72 -0.86
CA ASN A 187 -2.29 17.42 -0.29
C ASN A 187 -1.93 17.50 1.21
N TYR A 188 -1.66 18.70 1.74
CA TYR A 188 -1.21 18.97 3.12
C TYR A 188 -2.31 19.67 3.94
N GLN A 189 -3.54 19.21 3.79
CA GLN A 189 -4.72 19.75 4.48
C GLN A 189 -5.48 18.66 5.27
N TYR A 190 -6.19 19.11 6.29
CA TYR A 190 -7.16 18.31 7.04
C TYR A 190 -8.59 18.64 6.54
N PRO A 191 -9.56 17.70 6.63
CA PRO A 191 -9.44 16.35 7.16
C PRO A 191 -8.59 15.41 6.31
N TRP A 192 -8.08 14.38 6.98
CA TRP A 192 -7.57 13.17 6.35
C TRP A 192 -8.68 12.44 5.58
N ARG A 193 -8.29 11.52 4.70
CA ARG A 193 -9.20 10.69 3.91
C ARG A 193 -8.66 9.26 3.87
N ASP A 194 -9.53 8.32 4.23
CA ASP A 194 -9.28 6.91 3.96
C ASP A 194 -9.09 6.74 2.44
N ASN A 195 -8.03 6.03 2.04
CA ASN A 195 -7.81 5.67 0.65
C ASN A 195 -7.64 4.16 0.44
N PHE A 196 -7.91 3.33 1.44
CA PHE A 196 -7.73 1.88 1.38
C PHE A 196 -8.60 1.20 0.30
N CYS A 197 -9.79 1.72 0.01
CA CYS A 197 -10.60 1.28 -1.12
C CYS A 197 -10.64 2.26 -2.31
N GLU A 198 -9.63 3.13 -2.43
CA GLU A 198 -9.41 3.89 -3.65
C GLU A 198 -9.22 2.94 -4.84
N LYS A 199 -9.78 3.30 -6.00
CA LYS A 199 -9.72 2.50 -7.23
C LYS A 199 -8.29 2.35 -7.74
N ARG A 200 -7.66 1.21 -7.42
CA ARG A 200 -6.37 0.73 -7.95
C ARG A 200 -6.55 -0.66 -8.59
N SER A 201 -5.49 -1.20 -9.19
CA SER A 201 -5.48 -2.53 -9.83
C SER A 201 -5.14 -3.69 -8.89
N GLY A 202 -4.64 -3.41 -7.68
CA GLY A 202 -4.28 -4.40 -6.68
C GLY A 202 -5.49 -5.13 -6.10
N ASP A 203 -5.34 -6.41 -5.75
CA ASP A 203 -6.40 -7.19 -5.12
C ASP A 203 -6.65 -6.75 -3.69
N ASN A 204 -7.91 -6.46 -3.35
CA ASN A 204 -8.34 -6.17 -2.00
C ASN A 204 -9.72 -6.79 -1.73
N SER A 205 -9.73 -7.86 -0.94
CA SER A 205 -10.93 -8.64 -0.61
C SER A 205 -11.94 -7.91 0.28
N LEU A 206 -11.57 -6.77 0.86
CA LEU A 206 -12.47 -5.92 1.66
C LEU A 206 -13.13 -4.82 0.82
N CYS A 207 -12.62 -4.52 -0.37
CA CYS A 207 -13.20 -3.50 -1.25
C CYS A 207 -14.27 -4.10 -2.19
N HIS A 208 -15.29 -3.31 -2.49
CA HIS A 208 -16.51 -3.73 -3.22
C HIS A 208 -16.18 -4.38 -4.56
N SER A 209 -15.28 -3.77 -5.33
CA SER A 209 -14.79 -4.22 -6.63
C SER A 209 -13.84 -5.43 -6.58
N ALA A 210 -13.55 -5.98 -5.39
CA ALA A 210 -12.41 -6.89 -5.11
C ALA A 210 -11.03 -6.29 -5.42
N LYS A 211 -10.98 -5.02 -5.80
CA LYS A 211 -9.78 -4.27 -6.17
C LYS A 211 -9.70 -3.02 -5.31
N GLY A 212 -8.49 -2.60 -5.00
CA GLY A 212 -8.32 -1.41 -4.18
C GLY A 212 -6.86 -1.10 -3.93
N HIS A 213 -6.67 -0.01 -3.21
CA HIS A 213 -5.44 0.23 -2.51
C HIS A 213 -5.20 -0.89 -1.46
N GLN A 214 -3.96 -1.08 -1.03
CA GLN A 214 -3.58 -2.21 -0.16
C GLN A 214 -3.12 -1.76 1.24
N GLY A 215 -3.25 -0.47 1.52
CA GLY A 215 -2.86 0.17 2.77
C GLY A 215 -3.45 1.57 2.82
N GLN A 216 -2.81 2.46 3.58
CA GLN A 216 -3.09 3.89 3.57
C GLN A 216 -1.86 4.64 3.06
N ASP A 217 -2.04 5.58 2.13
CA ASP A 217 -0.98 6.53 1.80
C ASP A 217 -0.96 7.64 2.86
N ILE A 218 0.23 7.90 3.40
CA ILE A 218 0.47 8.89 4.46
C ILE A 218 1.59 9.81 4.00
N ARG A 219 1.26 11.08 3.74
CA ARG A 219 2.29 12.09 3.45
C ARG A 219 2.90 12.56 4.76
N PRO A 220 4.24 12.68 4.84
CA PRO A 220 4.88 13.33 5.98
C PRO A 220 4.70 14.85 5.89
N GLU A 221 5.34 15.62 6.79
CA GLU A 221 5.11 17.06 6.92
C GLU A 221 5.45 17.89 5.67
N THR A 222 6.37 17.43 4.82
CA THR A 222 6.69 18.04 3.53
C THR A 222 6.86 16.99 2.44
N CYS A 223 6.74 17.37 1.17
CA CYS A 223 6.93 16.48 0.02
C CYS A 223 8.39 16.04 -0.24
N GLN A 224 9.30 16.24 0.73
CA GLN A 224 10.73 16.07 0.49
C GLN A 224 11.17 14.63 0.71
N LYS A 225 11.68 14.05 -0.37
CA LYS A 225 12.25 12.71 -0.44
C LYS A 225 13.37 12.55 0.59
N SER A 226 13.34 11.44 1.32
CA SER A 226 14.40 11.03 2.25
C SER A 226 14.70 12.01 3.38
N LEU A 227 13.71 12.82 3.78
CA LEU A 227 13.80 13.73 4.92
C LEU A 227 13.15 13.14 6.19
N HIS A 228 11.93 12.63 6.06
CA HIS A 228 11.07 12.29 7.20
C HIS A 228 11.19 10.84 7.61
N TRP A 229 11.20 10.56 8.91
CA TRP A 229 11.33 9.20 9.42
C TRP A 229 9.99 8.47 9.51
N ALA A 230 9.96 7.26 8.95
CA ALA A 230 9.03 6.22 9.36
C ALA A 230 9.53 5.57 10.66
N VAL A 231 8.59 5.20 11.53
CA VAL A 231 8.86 4.59 12.85
C VAL A 231 8.03 3.33 13.05
N ALA A 232 8.52 2.41 13.87
CA ALA A 232 7.85 1.16 14.16
C ALA A 232 6.51 1.38 14.90
N ALA A 233 5.42 0.92 14.28
CA ALA A 233 4.08 0.92 14.82
C ALA A 233 3.96 0.11 16.13
N GLU A 234 4.70 -0.98 16.27
CA GLU A 234 4.73 -1.82 17.48
C GLU A 234 6.11 -2.44 17.70
N ASP A 235 6.36 -2.95 18.91
CA ASP A 235 7.43 -3.91 19.17
C ASP A 235 7.33 -5.07 18.18
N SER A 236 8.34 -5.24 17.33
CA SER A 236 8.25 -6.07 16.14
C SER A 236 9.55 -6.82 15.84
N VAL A 237 9.40 -7.97 15.19
CA VAL A 237 10.50 -8.66 14.50
C VAL A 237 10.52 -8.22 13.04
N ILE A 238 11.68 -7.90 12.50
CA ILE A 238 11.87 -7.67 11.07
C ILE A 238 11.78 -9.01 10.32
N LYS A 239 10.99 -9.06 9.25
CA LYS A 239 10.66 -10.29 8.51
C LYS A 239 11.12 -10.32 7.07
N ASP A 240 11.11 -9.18 6.40
CA ASP A 240 11.53 -9.07 5.01
C ASP A 240 12.03 -7.64 4.74
N VAL A 241 13.08 -7.54 3.93
CA VAL A 241 13.86 -6.32 3.66
C VAL A 241 14.03 -6.20 2.15
N GLY A 242 13.06 -5.53 1.52
CA GLY A 242 13.00 -5.31 0.08
C GLY A 242 13.72 -4.02 -0.34
N SER A 243 13.79 -3.77 -1.66
CA SER A 243 14.51 -2.61 -2.22
C SER A 243 13.87 -1.25 -1.93
N TYR A 244 12.61 -1.21 -1.50
CA TYR A 244 11.86 0.00 -1.14
C TYR A 244 10.85 -0.26 -0.02
N THR A 245 10.93 -1.44 0.61
CA THR A 245 9.91 -1.96 1.53
C THR A 245 10.53 -2.63 2.75
N LEU A 246 10.00 -2.36 3.94
CA LEU A 246 10.34 -3.09 5.16
C LEU A 246 9.09 -3.78 5.72
N THR A 247 9.17 -5.08 5.97
CA THR A 247 8.07 -5.88 6.53
C THR A 247 8.40 -6.28 7.97
N LEU A 248 7.54 -5.89 8.90
CA LEU A 248 7.63 -6.17 10.33
C LEU A 248 6.47 -7.09 10.75
N ARG A 249 6.68 -7.90 11.79
CA ARG A 249 5.60 -8.62 12.49
C ARG A 249 5.64 -8.29 13.98
N ALA A 250 4.53 -7.82 14.53
CA ALA A 250 4.41 -7.52 15.95
C ALA A 250 4.76 -8.74 16.82
N VAL A 251 5.34 -8.50 17.99
CA VAL A 251 5.69 -9.56 18.97
C VAL A 251 4.53 -9.96 19.87
N ASN A 252 3.49 -9.12 19.97
CA ASN A 252 2.32 -9.35 20.81
C ASN A 252 1.12 -9.81 19.97
N PRO A 253 0.19 -10.62 20.51
CA PRO A 253 -1.07 -10.94 19.86
C PRO A 253 -1.85 -9.68 19.44
N PRO A 254 -2.51 -9.66 18.27
CA PRO A 254 -2.68 -10.78 17.34
C PRO A 254 -1.50 -11.01 16.38
N TYR A 255 -0.34 -10.38 16.62
CA TYR A 255 0.91 -10.50 15.84
C TYR A 255 0.88 -9.81 14.46
N ARG A 256 0.14 -8.70 14.34
CA ARG A 256 -0.08 -7.94 13.09
C ARG A 256 1.19 -7.81 12.25
N ILE A 257 1.04 -7.97 10.93
CA ILE A 257 2.11 -7.71 9.97
C ILE A 257 1.97 -6.27 9.49
N TYR A 258 3.05 -5.50 9.61
CA TYR A 258 3.16 -4.13 9.14
C TYR A 258 4.09 -4.06 7.94
N ARG A 259 3.70 -3.35 6.88
CA ARG A 259 4.60 -3.07 5.76
C ARG A 259 4.71 -1.58 5.53
N TYR A 260 5.95 -1.12 5.40
CA TYR A 260 6.34 0.26 5.17
C TYR A 260 6.95 0.33 3.78
N LEU A 261 6.24 0.95 2.84
CA LEU A 261 6.62 1.00 1.42
C LEU A 261 7.02 2.43 1.03
N HIS A 262 7.74 2.54 -0.09
CA HIS A 262 8.28 3.78 -0.66
C HIS A 262 9.32 4.47 0.23
N MET A 263 9.99 3.69 1.09
CA MET A 263 11.09 4.19 1.90
C MET A 263 12.43 4.15 1.16
N ASP A 264 13.40 4.89 1.69
CA ASP A 264 14.75 5.02 1.16
C ASP A 264 15.54 3.69 1.21
N PRO A 265 16.03 3.18 0.07
CA PRO A 265 16.77 1.91 -0.02
C PRO A 265 18.01 1.87 0.87
N ASP A 266 18.74 2.98 1.00
CA ASP A 266 19.98 3.03 1.79
C ASP A 266 19.68 2.81 3.27
N PHE A 267 18.58 3.40 3.77
CA PHE A 267 18.12 3.21 5.13
C PHE A 267 17.51 1.81 5.36
N ILE A 268 16.78 1.27 4.39
CA ILE A 268 16.20 -0.08 4.49
C ILE A 268 17.29 -1.15 4.52
N ALA A 269 18.36 -1.00 3.73
CA ALA A 269 19.44 -1.98 3.62
C ALA A 269 20.15 -2.25 4.97
N HIS A 270 20.18 -1.27 5.88
CA HIS A 270 20.73 -1.46 7.23
C HIS A 270 19.96 -2.48 8.10
N TRP A 271 18.75 -2.87 7.70
CA TRP A 271 17.95 -3.89 8.40
C TRP A 271 18.16 -5.31 7.88
N GLN A 272 18.97 -5.51 6.84
CA GLN A 272 19.33 -6.85 6.38
C GLN A 272 19.89 -7.65 7.57
N PRO A 273 19.25 -8.77 7.97
CA PRO A 273 19.69 -9.52 9.12
C PRO A 273 21.05 -10.17 8.83
N LEU A 274 21.91 -10.21 9.84
CA LEU A 274 23.07 -11.11 9.80
C LEU A 274 22.56 -12.55 9.72
N GLU A 275 23.24 -13.41 8.99
CA GLU A 275 22.81 -14.79 8.77
C GLU A 275 22.55 -15.52 10.10
N GLY A 276 21.39 -16.18 10.21
CA GLY A 276 20.94 -16.85 11.43
C GLY A 276 20.44 -15.93 12.57
N THR A 277 20.46 -14.61 12.41
CA THR A 277 19.97 -13.66 13.44
C THR A 277 18.51 -13.25 13.25
N THR A 278 17.91 -12.67 14.30
CA THR A 278 16.57 -12.10 14.26
C THR A 278 16.60 -10.70 14.87
N THR A 279 16.34 -9.69 14.04
CA THR A 279 16.31 -8.28 14.50
C THR A 279 14.96 -7.95 15.12
N VAL A 280 14.98 -7.51 16.38
CA VAL A 280 13.81 -6.98 17.09
C VAL A 280 13.94 -5.47 17.20
N VAL A 281 12.86 -4.76 16.89
CA VAL A 281 12.75 -3.30 17.04
C VAL A 281 11.66 -2.97 18.04
N LYS A 282 11.87 -1.91 18.82
CA LYS A 282 10.86 -1.36 19.73
C LYS A 282 9.89 -0.44 19.01
N ALA A 283 8.67 -0.34 19.50
CA ALA A 283 7.69 0.64 19.05
C ALA A 283 8.31 2.06 19.12
N GLY A 284 8.06 2.91 18.12
CA GLY A 284 8.69 4.23 17.98
C GLY A 284 10.13 4.24 17.45
N ARG A 285 10.81 3.08 17.29
CA ARG A 285 12.13 3.01 16.63
C ARG A 285 12.05 3.51 15.19
N ARG A 286 12.88 4.49 14.83
CA ARG A 286 13.09 4.89 13.42
C ARG A 286 13.47 3.67 12.57
N LEU A 287 12.77 3.49 11.45
CA LEU A 287 12.91 2.35 10.52
C LEU A 287 13.54 2.73 9.19
N GLY A 288 13.43 4.00 8.79
CA GLY A 288 13.96 4.47 7.53
C GLY A 288 13.29 5.77 7.14
N ARG A 289 13.72 6.36 6.04
CA ARG A 289 13.18 7.64 5.59
C ARG A 289 12.16 7.45 4.48
N VAL A 290 11.11 8.25 4.52
CA VAL A 290 10.04 8.25 3.52
C VAL A 290 10.53 8.90 2.23
N GLY A 291 10.30 8.26 1.10
CA GLY A 291 10.62 8.75 -0.22
C GLY A 291 9.51 8.41 -1.22
N ASP A 292 9.92 8.19 -2.46
CA ASP A 292 9.10 7.97 -3.65
C ASP A 292 9.41 6.62 -4.34
N PHE A 293 10.12 5.75 -3.63
CA PHE A 293 10.89 4.65 -4.20
C PHE A 293 10.02 3.42 -4.55
N GLY A 294 10.40 2.67 -5.58
CA GLY A 294 9.70 1.46 -6.02
C GLY A 294 10.63 0.28 -6.27
N PRO A 295 10.16 -0.74 -7.02
CA PRO A 295 10.93 -1.93 -7.34
C PRO A 295 12.31 -1.60 -7.92
N GLY A 296 13.37 -2.13 -7.29
CA GLY A 296 14.75 -1.85 -7.68
C GLY A 296 15.37 -0.60 -7.02
N GLY A 297 14.64 0.07 -6.11
CA GLY A 297 15.15 1.24 -5.39
C GLY A 297 15.22 2.52 -6.21
N THR A 298 14.53 2.58 -7.36
CA THR A 298 14.39 3.79 -8.18
C THR A 298 13.18 4.62 -7.75
N SER A 299 13.13 5.90 -8.12
CA SER A 299 11.89 6.68 -8.02
C SER A 299 10.78 6.02 -8.85
N TYR A 300 9.56 6.00 -8.32
CA TYR A 300 8.42 5.27 -8.88
C TYR A 300 7.07 5.97 -8.70
N THR A 301 6.94 6.84 -7.68
CA THR A 301 5.67 7.49 -7.32
C THR A 301 5.93 8.87 -6.68
N THR A 302 5.01 9.38 -5.87
CA THR A 302 5.21 10.63 -5.09
C THR A 302 5.85 10.35 -3.74
N VAL A 303 6.35 11.37 -3.05
CA VAL A 303 6.81 11.21 -1.67
C VAL A 303 5.64 10.96 -0.71
N HIS A 304 5.56 9.74 -0.18
CA HIS A 304 4.60 9.30 0.84
C HIS A 304 5.06 7.96 1.44
N LEU A 305 4.63 7.67 2.68
CA LEU A 305 4.69 6.33 3.24
C LEU A 305 3.42 5.60 2.81
N HIS A 306 3.55 4.53 2.04
CA HIS A 306 2.44 3.58 1.90
C HIS A 306 2.54 2.58 3.05
N PHE A 307 1.53 2.59 3.92
CA PHE A 307 1.52 1.81 5.16
C PHE A 307 0.43 0.73 5.11
N GLU A 308 0.82 -0.54 5.22
CA GLU A 308 -0.11 -1.67 5.24
C GLU A 308 -0.21 -2.29 6.63
N ILE A 309 -1.41 -2.73 6.99
CA ILE A 309 -1.64 -3.70 8.07
C ILE A 309 -2.18 -4.99 7.42
N ARG A 310 -1.64 -6.14 7.80
CA ARG A 310 -2.14 -7.46 7.39
C ARG A 310 -2.37 -8.39 8.56
N LEU A 311 -3.32 -9.31 8.38
CA LEU A 311 -3.56 -10.41 9.30
C LEU A 311 -2.39 -11.39 9.31
N SER A 312 -1.99 -11.80 10.50
CA SER A 312 -0.93 -12.77 10.83
C SER A 312 -1.47 -14.15 11.19
N VAL A 313 -2.76 -14.22 11.48
CA VAL A 313 -3.56 -15.41 11.77
C VAL A 313 -4.91 -15.26 11.05
N ALA A 314 -5.65 -16.34 10.85
CA ALA A 314 -7.00 -16.22 10.29
C ALA A 314 -7.97 -15.71 11.37
N GLU A 315 -8.77 -14.70 11.05
CA GLU A 315 -9.64 -14.00 12.02
C GLU A 315 -11.09 -13.92 11.52
N GLN A 316 -12.05 -14.10 12.43
CA GLN A 316 -13.47 -13.97 12.14
C GLN A 316 -13.89 -12.49 12.18
N VAL A 317 -14.45 -11.99 11.08
CA VAL A 317 -14.86 -10.59 10.92
C VAL A 317 -16.30 -10.56 10.41
N ASN A 318 -17.24 -10.15 11.25
CA ASN A 318 -18.69 -10.21 10.97
C ASN A 318 -19.15 -11.57 10.42
N GLY A 319 -18.72 -12.66 11.09
CA GLY A 319 -19.02 -14.04 10.71
C GLY A 319 -18.31 -14.56 9.45
N THR A 320 -17.45 -13.75 8.82
CA THR A 320 -16.62 -14.16 7.68
C THR A 320 -15.18 -14.40 8.14
N LEU A 321 -14.68 -15.62 7.97
CA LEU A 321 -13.27 -15.94 8.23
C LEU A 321 -12.39 -15.25 7.18
N ARG A 322 -11.49 -14.38 7.63
CA ARG A 322 -10.47 -13.73 6.80
C ARG A 322 -9.16 -14.52 6.93
N PRO A 323 -8.52 -14.94 5.82
CA PRO A 323 -7.29 -15.72 5.88
C PRO A 323 -6.08 -14.88 6.33
N LEU A 324 -5.01 -15.59 6.70
CA LEU A 324 -3.65 -15.04 6.82
C LEU A 324 -3.30 -14.13 5.62
N ASN A 325 -2.53 -13.07 5.88
CA ASN A 325 -2.07 -12.06 4.92
C ASN A 325 -3.17 -11.21 4.28
N THR A 326 -4.43 -11.30 4.72
CA THR A 326 -5.49 -10.37 4.32
C THR A 326 -5.12 -8.95 4.72
N PHE A 327 -5.16 -8.01 3.77
CA PHE A 327 -5.05 -6.58 4.04
C PHE A 327 -6.22 -6.08 4.88
N VAL A 328 -5.95 -5.25 5.88
CA VAL A 328 -6.99 -4.62 6.71
C VAL A 328 -6.78 -3.10 6.78
N PRO A 329 -7.86 -2.29 6.83
CA PRO A 329 -7.78 -0.85 6.68
C PRO A 329 -7.02 -0.19 7.84
N PRO A 330 -5.88 0.50 7.58
CA PRO A 330 -5.10 1.13 8.64
C PRO A 330 -5.75 2.41 9.18
N TYR A 331 -6.70 3.02 8.45
CA TYR A 331 -7.13 4.40 8.65
C TYR A 331 -7.57 4.73 10.08
N ASN A 332 -8.44 3.93 10.68
CA ASN A 332 -8.93 4.19 12.05
C ASN A 332 -7.85 3.98 13.12
N ALA A 333 -6.89 3.08 12.89
CA ALA A 333 -5.70 2.95 13.74
C ALA A 333 -4.79 4.18 13.61
N LEU A 334 -4.60 4.69 12.39
CA LEU A 334 -3.80 5.88 12.10
C LEU A 334 -4.39 7.15 12.73
N VAL A 335 -5.70 7.35 12.62
CA VAL A 335 -6.40 8.47 13.28
C VAL A 335 -6.20 8.40 14.80
N ALA A 336 -6.56 7.27 15.43
CA ALA A 336 -6.45 7.13 16.89
C ALA A 336 -5.01 7.25 17.42
N SER A 337 -4.01 6.74 16.69
CA SER A 337 -2.60 6.86 17.08
C SER A 337 -2.04 8.26 16.85
N TYR A 338 -2.52 9.00 15.85
CA TYR A 338 -2.15 10.40 15.64
C TYR A 338 -2.83 11.34 16.65
N GLU A 339 -4.08 11.11 17.02
CA GLU A 339 -4.76 11.85 18.07
C GLU A 339 -4.01 11.72 19.42
N ARG A 340 -3.62 10.49 19.79
CA ARG A 340 -2.75 10.26 20.97
C ARG A 340 -1.45 11.05 20.87
N LYS A 341 -0.80 11.05 19.70
CA LYS A 341 0.44 11.78 19.45
C LYS A 341 0.27 13.29 19.60
N LEU A 342 -0.79 13.87 19.03
CA LEU A 342 -1.09 15.30 19.18
C LEU A 342 -1.44 15.68 20.62
N ALA A 343 -2.02 14.76 21.39
CA ALA A 343 -2.29 14.92 22.82
C ALA A 343 -1.06 14.70 23.73
N GLY A 344 0.13 14.47 23.18
CA GLY A 344 1.36 14.20 23.95
C GLY A 344 1.46 12.78 24.53
N ASN A 345 0.48 11.91 24.25
CA ASN A 345 0.43 10.51 24.68
C ASN A 345 0.80 9.53 23.55
N GLY A 346 1.56 9.99 22.56
CA GLY A 346 2.10 9.16 21.49
C GLY A 346 3.36 8.40 21.94
N CYS A 347 3.79 7.44 21.13
CA CYS A 347 5.09 6.80 21.34
C CYS A 347 6.21 7.81 21.08
N GLU A 348 7.21 7.82 21.96
CA GLU A 348 8.46 8.54 21.72
C GLU A 348 9.19 7.92 20.51
N SER A 349 9.75 8.78 19.65
CA SER A 349 10.55 8.31 18.52
C SER A 349 11.98 8.07 18.99
N ALA A 350 12.40 6.80 19.01
CA ALA A 350 13.77 6.46 19.34
C ALA A 350 14.69 6.82 18.17
N ALA A 351 15.83 7.45 18.49
CA ALA A 351 16.88 7.81 17.54
C ALA A 351 17.30 6.63 16.65
N TRP A 352 17.86 6.94 15.47
CA TRP A 352 18.33 5.96 14.47
C TRP A 352 19.70 5.40 14.87
#